data_AF-A0A0U1MR62-F1
#
_entry.id   AF-A0A0U1MR62-F1
#
_cell.length_a   1.000
_cell.length_b   1.000
_cell.length_c   1.000
_cell.angle_alpha   90.00
_cell.angle_beta   90.00
_cell.angle_gamma   90.00
#
_symmetry.space_group_name_H-M   'P 1'
#
loop_
_entity.id
_entity.type
_entity.pdbx_description
1 polymer ?
#
loop_
_entity_poly.entity_id
_entity_poly.type
_entity_poly.pdbx_seq_one_letter_code
_entity_poly.pdbx_strand_id
1 'polypeptide(L)'
;METFKNWKKKPGKPLDVQLDELADMLAFGLSIANQVGVSSEEIKEAIESSFKDTEFHKMFNFKDKEFAQDAVVSTPQIIFKEFYPDQQAIVIVIDIAYNLYSIDQLIDAYKKKMKRNHERQDGTADAGKGYV
;
A
#
# COMPACT_ATOMS: atom_id res chain seq x y z
N MET A 1 -10.28 -5.06 4.42
CA MET A 1 -11.18 -4.83 5.57
C MET A 1 -12.18 -3.73 5.22
N GLU A 2 -13.31 -3.64 5.90
CA GLU A 2 -14.28 -2.53 5.73
C GLU A 2 -14.71 -2.01 7.11
N THR A 3 -13.72 -1.70 7.96
CA THR A 3 -13.87 -1.42 9.40
C THR A 3 -14.81 -0.25 9.73
N PHE A 4 -14.91 0.75 8.85
CA PHE A 4 -15.84 1.88 9.03
C PHE A 4 -17.29 1.56 8.63
N LYS A 5 -17.54 0.48 7.86
CA LYS A 5 -18.86 0.16 7.31
C LYS A 5 -19.70 -0.63 8.30
N ASN A 6 -20.16 0.06 9.36
CA ASN A 6 -20.97 -0.54 10.43
C ASN A 6 -22.30 -1.15 9.96
N TRP A 7 -22.79 -0.76 8.78
CA TRP A 7 -24.03 -1.26 8.18
C TRP A 7 -23.87 -2.58 7.41
N LYS A 8 -22.64 -3.09 7.22
CA LYS A 8 -22.40 -4.34 6.49
C LYS A 8 -22.46 -5.56 7.40
N LYS A 9 -23.25 -6.56 7.02
CA LYS A 9 -23.36 -7.85 7.72
C LYS A 9 -22.07 -8.70 7.66
N LYS A 10 -21.31 -8.60 6.57
CA LYS A 10 -20.00 -9.24 6.37
C LYS A 10 -19.03 -8.19 5.84
N PRO A 11 -18.42 -7.39 6.73
CA PRO A 11 -17.49 -6.35 6.31
C PRO A 11 -16.17 -6.98 5.86
N GLY A 12 -15.61 -6.43 4.78
CA GLY A 12 -14.35 -6.91 4.20
C GLY A 12 -14.58 -7.47 2.80
N LYS A 13 -13.84 -6.91 1.84
CA LYS A 13 -13.76 -7.46 0.48
C LYS A 13 -13.01 -8.80 0.48
N PRO A 14 -13.13 -9.62 -0.58
CA PRO A 14 -12.24 -10.77 -0.78
C PRO A 14 -10.76 -10.40 -0.67
N LEU A 15 -9.93 -11.34 -0.20
CA LEU A 15 -8.50 -11.11 0.08
C LEU A 15 -7.74 -10.64 -1.16
N ASP A 16 -7.98 -11.28 -2.30
CA ASP A 16 -7.40 -10.93 -3.60
C ASP A 16 -7.72 -9.49 -4.00
N VAL A 17 -8.95 -9.03 -3.77
CA VAL A 17 -9.34 -7.64 -4.03
C VAL A 17 -8.63 -6.68 -3.09
N GLN A 18 -8.44 -7.03 -1.81
CA GLN A 18 -7.71 -6.16 -0.88
C GLN A 18 -6.23 -6.02 -1.26
N LEU A 19 -5.58 -7.14 -1.62
CA LEU A 19 -4.19 -7.16 -2.04
C LEU A 19 -3.98 -6.45 -3.38
N ASP A 20 -4.95 -6.52 -4.29
CA ASP A 20 -4.90 -5.78 -5.56
C ASP A 20 -4.89 -4.27 -5.31
N GLU A 21 -5.73 -3.74 -4.41
CA GLU A 21 -5.72 -2.31 -4.07
C GLU A 21 -4.43 -1.89 -3.34
N LEU A 22 -3.90 -2.73 -2.43
CA LEU A 22 -2.63 -2.47 -1.76
C LEU A 22 -1.45 -2.46 -2.75
N ALA A 23 -1.51 -3.32 -3.78
CA ALA A 23 -0.54 -3.34 -4.86
C ALA A 23 -0.59 -2.08 -5.75
N ASP A 24 -1.74 -1.41 -5.89
CA ASP A 24 -1.81 -0.11 -6.57
C ASP A 24 -1.03 0.95 -5.78
N MET A 25 -1.18 0.98 -4.45
CA MET A 25 -0.41 1.89 -3.59
C MET A 25 1.10 1.65 -3.73
N LEU A 26 1.54 0.38 -3.76
CA LEU A 26 2.95 0.04 -3.99
C LEU A 26 3.43 0.55 -5.36
N ALA A 27 2.63 0.36 -6.42
CA ALA A 27 2.97 0.81 -7.75
C ALA A 27 3.16 2.34 -7.83
N PHE A 28 2.28 3.10 -7.18
CA PHE A 28 2.43 4.56 -7.09
C PHE A 28 3.67 4.96 -6.27
N GLY A 29 3.90 4.35 -5.11
CA GLY A 29 5.09 4.63 -4.29
C GLY A 29 6.40 4.39 -5.04
N LEU A 30 6.50 3.26 -5.75
CA LEU A 30 7.66 2.94 -6.59
C LEU A 30 7.79 3.91 -7.79
N SER A 31 6.67 4.30 -8.40
CA SER A 31 6.68 5.27 -9.50
C SER A 31 7.19 6.65 -9.04
N ILE A 32 6.75 7.11 -7.87
CA ILE A 32 7.25 8.38 -7.29
C ILE A 32 8.74 8.27 -7.00
N ALA A 33 9.18 7.19 -6.34
CA ALA A 33 10.59 6.96 -6.04
C ALA A 33 11.47 7.01 -7.31
N ASN A 34 11.03 6.33 -8.37
CA ASN A 34 11.71 6.38 -9.67
C ASN A 34 11.76 7.79 -10.27
N GLN A 35 10.66 8.56 -10.20
CA GLN A 35 10.59 9.92 -10.75
C GLN A 35 11.51 10.92 -10.05
N VAL A 36 11.71 10.75 -8.74
CA VAL A 36 12.60 11.61 -7.94
C VAL A 36 14.03 11.08 -7.84
N GLY A 37 14.34 9.97 -8.51
CA GLY A 37 15.69 9.41 -8.61
C GLY A 37 16.15 8.63 -7.37
N VAL A 38 15.23 8.16 -6.53
CA VAL A 38 15.54 7.30 -5.38
C VAL A 38 15.99 5.92 -5.89
N SER A 39 17.14 5.46 -5.42
CA SER A 39 17.69 4.16 -5.76
C SER A 39 17.01 3.01 -5.01
N SER A 40 17.14 1.80 -5.53
CA SER A 40 16.66 0.59 -4.86
C SER A 40 17.34 0.35 -3.50
N GLU A 41 18.60 0.77 -3.35
CA GLU A 41 19.32 0.62 -2.08
C GLU A 41 18.76 1.58 -1.02
N GLU A 42 18.48 2.83 -1.38
CA GLU A 42 17.82 3.79 -0.48
C GLU A 42 16.43 3.31 -0.03
N ILE A 43 15.64 2.70 -0.94
CA ILE A 43 14.34 2.09 -0.58
C ILE A 43 14.54 0.95 0.42
N LYS A 44 15.53 0.09 0.17
CA LYS A 44 15.85 -1.04 1.04
C LYS A 44 16.31 -0.57 2.43
N GLU A 45 17.21 0.42 2.49
CA GLU A 45 17.66 1.02 3.74
C GLU A 45 16.51 1.66 4.52
N ALA A 46 15.61 2.37 3.84
CA ALA A 46 14.41 2.96 4.44
C ALA A 46 13.49 1.88 5.05
N ILE A 47 13.27 0.77 4.33
CA ILE A 47 12.50 -0.37 4.85
C ILE A 47 13.22 -0.98 6.05
N GLU A 48 14.49 -1.38 5.90
CA GLU A 48 15.23 -2.04 6.98
C GLU A 48 15.35 -1.18 8.24
N SER A 49 15.56 0.12 8.10
CA SER A 49 15.63 1.06 9.23
C SER A 49 14.29 1.18 9.94
N SER A 50 13.18 1.28 9.19
CA SER A 50 11.83 1.29 9.76
C SER A 50 11.52 0.00 10.53
N PHE A 51 11.93 -1.16 10.00
CA PHE A 51 11.77 -2.45 10.69
C PHE A 51 12.74 -2.67 11.86
N LYS A 52 13.73 -1.81 12.08
CA LYS A 52 14.58 -1.81 13.30
C LYS A 52 14.04 -0.90 14.38
N ASP A 53 13.18 0.05 14.03
CA ASP A 53 12.56 0.96 14.96
C ASP A 53 11.41 0.26 15.73
N THR A 54 11.64 0.00 17.01
CA THR A 54 10.67 -0.66 17.89
C THR A 54 9.42 0.18 18.16
N GLU A 55 9.49 1.51 17.99
CA GLU A 55 8.34 2.39 18.09
C GLU A 55 7.54 2.37 16.77
N PHE A 56 8.21 2.28 15.62
CA PHE A 56 7.56 2.07 14.32
C PHE A 56 6.69 0.80 14.30
N HIS A 57 7.17 -0.30 14.90
CA HIS A 57 6.38 -1.54 15.04
C HIS A 57 5.13 -1.39 15.91
N LYS A 58 5.13 -0.43 16.84
CA LYS A 58 3.97 -0.12 17.69
C LYS A 58 3.06 0.92 17.06
N MET A 59 3.60 1.71 16.11
CA MET A 59 2.89 2.78 15.42
C MET A 59 1.78 2.29 14.51
N PHE A 60 1.69 1.00 14.15
CA PHE A 60 0.69 0.52 13.18
C PHE A 60 -0.07 -0.72 13.65
N ASN A 61 -0.85 -0.59 14.73
CA ASN A 61 -1.75 -1.66 15.16
C ASN A 61 -3.13 -1.55 14.51
N PHE A 62 -3.26 -1.87 13.22
CA PHE A 62 -4.54 -1.82 12.51
C PHE A 62 -5.61 -2.81 13.03
N LYS A 63 -5.26 -3.70 13.97
CA LYS A 63 -6.19 -4.56 14.71
C LYS A 63 -6.78 -3.85 15.94
N ASP A 64 -6.14 -2.80 16.41
CA ASP A 64 -6.66 -1.90 17.42
C ASP A 64 -7.62 -0.89 16.78
N LYS A 65 -8.79 -0.73 17.38
CA LYS A 65 -9.87 0.10 16.83
C LYS A 65 -9.57 1.59 16.97
N GLU A 66 -8.96 2.01 18.07
CA GLU A 66 -8.60 3.42 18.31
C GLU A 66 -7.49 3.82 17.34
N PHE A 67 -6.48 2.96 17.18
CA PHE A 67 -5.46 3.16 16.17
C PHE A 67 -6.02 3.19 14.74
N ALA A 68 -6.90 2.25 14.37
CA ALA A 68 -7.50 2.26 13.04
C ALA A 68 -8.38 3.50 12.80
N GLN A 69 -9.04 4.03 13.84
CA GLN A 69 -9.78 5.29 13.77
C GLN A 69 -8.82 6.48 13.61
N ASP A 70 -7.75 6.52 14.39
CA ASP A 70 -6.73 7.58 14.34
C ASP A 70 -5.98 7.57 13.00
N ALA A 71 -5.64 6.41 12.44
CA ALA A 71 -5.02 6.29 11.13
C ALA A 71 -5.95 6.86 10.04
N VAL A 72 -7.26 6.56 10.08
CA VAL A 72 -8.25 7.07 9.12
C VAL A 72 -8.48 8.59 9.27
N VAL A 73 -8.52 9.10 10.50
CA VAL A 73 -8.67 10.54 10.79
C VAL A 73 -7.38 11.32 10.50
N SER A 74 -6.23 10.67 10.60
CA SER A 74 -4.91 11.25 10.33
C SER A 74 -4.51 11.13 8.87
N THR A 75 -5.12 10.24 8.06
CA THR A 75 -4.82 10.13 6.62
C THR A 75 -5.02 11.47 5.88
N PRO A 76 -6.08 12.26 6.14
CA PRO A 76 -6.17 13.63 5.63
C PRO A 76 -5.04 14.52 6.15
N GLN A 77 -4.66 14.44 7.43
CA GLN A 77 -3.58 15.27 7.97
C GLN A 77 -2.22 14.94 7.36
N ILE A 78 -1.97 13.66 7.07
CA ILE A 78 -0.81 13.17 6.33
C ILE A 78 -0.79 13.73 4.90
N ILE A 79 -1.95 13.84 4.24
CA ILE A 79 -2.10 14.44 2.91
C ILE A 79 -1.98 15.97 2.95
N PHE A 80 -2.42 16.64 4.03
CA PHE A 80 -2.52 18.09 4.11
C PHE A 80 -1.34 18.80 4.82
N LYS A 81 -0.51 18.11 5.60
CA LYS A 81 0.56 18.74 6.40
C LYS A 81 1.98 18.62 5.86
N GLU A 82 2.21 18.00 4.69
CA GLU A 82 3.57 17.82 4.11
C GLU A 82 4.60 17.21 5.09
N PHE A 83 4.18 16.61 6.19
CA PHE A 83 5.05 15.93 7.14
C PHE A 83 5.08 14.45 6.80
N TYR A 84 5.66 14.16 5.65
CA TYR A 84 6.32 12.88 5.46
C TYR A 84 7.78 13.10 5.78
N PRO A 85 8.38 12.41 6.75
CA PRO A 85 9.77 12.01 6.57
C PRO A 85 9.78 11.31 5.20
N ASP A 86 10.50 11.87 4.24
CA ASP A 86 10.35 11.69 2.78
C ASP A 86 10.41 10.23 2.27
N GLN A 87 10.57 9.26 3.16
CA GLN A 87 10.78 7.84 2.91
C GLN A 87 9.59 6.94 3.27
N GLN A 88 8.48 7.46 3.85
CA GLN A 88 7.50 6.58 4.48
C GLN A 88 6.39 6.01 3.57
N ALA A 89 6.14 6.54 2.37
CA ALA A 89 5.01 6.07 1.55
C ALA A 89 5.14 4.58 1.16
N ILE A 90 6.32 4.15 0.70
CA ILE A 90 6.59 2.73 0.42
C ILE A 90 6.60 1.92 1.72
N VAL A 91 7.20 2.46 2.78
CA VAL A 91 7.30 1.81 4.09
C VAL A 91 5.91 1.51 4.68
N ILE A 92 4.95 2.42 4.58
CA ILE A 92 3.57 2.22 5.05
C ILE A 92 2.91 1.05 4.31
N VAL A 93 3.12 0.93 3.00
CA VAL A 93 2.54 -0.16 2.20
C VAL A 93 3.14 -1.52 2.62
N ILE A 94 4.45 -1.56 2.85
CA ILE A 94 5.15 -2.77 3.34
C ILE A 94 4.71 -3.11 4.77
N ASP A 95 4.53 -2.12 5.62
CA ASP A 95 4.06 -2.31 7.00
C ASP A 95 2.62 -2.85 7.06
N ILE A 96 1.71 -2.30 6.26
CA ILE A 96 0.34 -2.83 6.11
C ILE A 96 0.39 -4.30 5.68
N ALA A 97 1.23 -4.64 4.69
CA ALA A 97 1.39 -6.01 4.24
C ALA A 97 1.94 -6.93 5.35
N TYR A 98 2.93 -6.46 6.12
CA TYR A 98 3.50 -7.21 7.23
C TYR A 98 2.49 -7.47 8.36
N ASN A 99 1.69 -6.47 8.75
CA ASN A 99 0.80 -6.55 9.90
C ASN A 99 -0.55 -7.22 9.61
N LEU A 100 -1.07 -7.08 8.39
CA LEU A 100 -2.43 -7.50 8.02
C LEU A 100 -2.48 -8.65 7.00
N TYR A 101 -1.38 -8.91 6.30
CA TYR A 101 -1.27 -9.91 5.24
C TYR A 101 0.07 -10.66 5.36
N SER A 102 0.76 -10.87 4.24
CA SER A 102 2.21 -11.09 4.20
C SER A 102 2.86 -10.25 3.11
N ILE A 103 4.16 -9.97 3.24
CA ILE A 103 4.95 -9.27 2.21
C ILE A 103 4.93 -10.08 0.90
N ASP A 104 5.03 -11.41 0.97
CA ASP A 104 4.96 -12.28 -0.21
C ASP A 104 3.62 -12.14 -0.96
N GLN A 105 2.50 -12.07 -0.23
CA GLN A 105 1.17 -11.86 -0.83
C GLN A 105 1.06 -10.51 -1.55
N LEU A 106 1.67 -9.45 -0.99
CA LEU A 106 1.74 -8.15 -1.64
C LEU A 106 2.59 -8.21 -2.92
N ILE A 107 3.76 -8.85 -2.86
CA ILE A 107 4.66 -9.00 -4.01
C ILE A 107 3.98 -9.77 -5.14
N ASP A 108 3.29 -10.87 -4.82
CA ASP A 108 2.57 -11.68 -5.80
C ASP A 108 1.41 -10.90 -6.44
N ALA A 109 0.65 -10.17 -5.64
CA ALA A 109 -0.42 -9.30 -6.14
C ALA A 109 0.13 -8.20 -7.05
N TYR A 110 1.24 -7.56 -6.64
CA TYR A 110 1.92 -6.54 -7.44
C TYR A 110 2.41 -7.08 -8.78
N LYS A 111 3.11 -8.22 -8.79
CA LYS A 111 3.59 -8.85 -10.04
C LYS A 111 2.43 -9.20 -10.97
N LYS A 112 1.36 -9.79 -10.43
CA LYS A 112 0.15 -10.13 -11.20
C LYS A 112 -0.49 -8.87 -11.80
N LYS A 113 -0.58 -7.80 -11.03
CA LYS A 113 -1.13 -6.53 -11.47
C LYS A 113 -0.28 -5.88 -12.56
N MET A 114 1.04 -5.80 -12.38
CA MET A 114 1.94 -5.21 -13.37
C MET A 114 1.90 -5.98 -14.69
N LYS A 115 1.85 -7.31 -14.65
CA LYS A 115 1.64 -8.13 -15.85
C LYS A 115 0.36 -7.71 -16.59
N ARG A 116 -0.77 -7.61 -15.87
CA ARG A 116 -2.04 -7.20 -16.46
C ARG A 116 -2.02 -5.76 -16.97
N ASN A 117 -1.31 -4.86 -16.31
CA ASN A 117 -1.14 -3.48 -16.75
C ASN A 117 -0.32 -3.40 -18.05
N HIS A 118 0.71 -4.22 -18.21
CA HIS A 118 1.40 -4.37 -19.50
C HIS A 118 0.46 -4.90 -20.57
N GLU A 119 -0.27 -5.99 -20.31
CA GLU A 119 -1.24 -6.55 -21.26
C GLU A 119 -2.30 -5.51 -21.70
N ARG A 120 -2.73 -4.62 -20.80
CA ARG A 120 -3.64 -3.49 -21.11
C ARG A 120 -3.00 -2.46 -22.03
N GLN A 121 -1.77 -2.06 -21.76
CA GLN A 121 -1.04 -1.10 -22.62
C GLN A 121 -0.70 -1.71 -23.99
N ASP A 122 -0.54 -3.04 -24.05
CA ASP A 122 -0.35 -3.78 -25.31
C ASP A 122 -1.68 -4.02 -26.06
N GLY A 123 -2.82 -3.59 -25.51
CA GLY A 123 -4.15 -3.80 -26.10
C GLY A 123 -4.63 -5.26 -26.07
N THR A 124 -3.95 -6.14 -25.34
CA THR A 124 -4.25 -7.58 -25.26
C THR A 124 -5.17 -7.93 -24.09
N ALA A 125 -5.38 -7.01 -23.15
CA ALA A 125 -6.34 -7.12 -22.05
C ALA A 125 -7.26 -5.90 -21.97
N ASP A 126 -8.51 -6.12 -21.55
CA ASP A 126 -9.53 -5.07 -21.39
C ASP A 126 -9.82 -4.25 -22.67
N ALA A 127 -9.59 -4.83 -23.86
CA ALA A 127 -9.90 -4.23 -25.16
C ALA A 127 -11.34 -3.71 -25.20
N GLY A 128 -11.51 -2.42 -25.52
CA GLY A 128 -12.80 -1.72 -25.56
C GLY A 128 -13.18 -0.97 -24.28
N LYS A 129 -12.35 -0.97 -23.23
CA LYS A 129 -12.56 -0.14 -22.02
C LYS A 129 -11.82 1.21 -22.02
N GLY A 130 -11.22 1.59 -23.15
CA GLY A 130 -10.51 2.87 -23.30
C GLY A 130 -9.11 2.92 -22.69
N TYR A 131 -8.54 1.76 -22.34
CA TYR A 131 -7.11 1.64 -22.07
C TYR A 131 -6.44 1.30 -23.41
N VAL A 132 -5.98 2.36 -24.09
CA VAL A 132 -5.53 2.43 -25.50
C VAL A 132 -6.67 2.45 -26.53
#